data_AF-A0A2M8HH23-F1
#
_entry.id   AF-A0A2M8HH23-F1
#
_cell.length_a   1.000
_cell.length_b   1.000
_cell.length_c   1.000
_cell.angle_alpha   90.00
_cell.angle_beta   90.00
_cell.angle_gamma   90.00
#
_symmetry.space_group_name_H-M   'P 1'
#
loop_
_entity.id
_entity.type
_entity.pdbx_description
1 polymer ?
#
loop_
_entity_poly.entity_id
_entity_poly.type
_entity_poly.pdbx_seq_one_letter_code
_entity_poly.pdbx_strand_id
1 'polypeptide(L)'
;MKHIDKYRLFLGLLISLPLLYIAVLYFSRQEKRTEPNFPPSYLSSSEYCKDKKSKRLEFASYDIQELQIALNSLQECTTIFLKPGVFEFNNSLSIASVNGISLQGSGKNATTIRFVNAGNGNGVDVEASNSFTIRDLKILDSPKNGLEIRLSENILIDNIIVTWSNTSGEAMSKNGAYGVYPVNVVNVLLQNTETYYASDAGLYVGQCINALVRNNLAEYNVMGLEIENTVNADVYNNIVRNNTGGFLAYDLNKNTIVSRNIKVHNNTIINNNFPNFSSAGIVKTVPSGTGIILTSLREAEIFNNKIGGNHSVDIAIMNGLVSETPDFSAWPMNNWRVHNIYIHDNEFLGGSGTAVDNGNTDEKNRPLGVLVDMVHEAYNKYLESQNKPKENLANILYDGVDTGFTILMMTTWFGNNPGNHNEICIKNNTKGKILPTLLDLNLPALLANAEEPTKESIASAIELGDTRVYLPNSDSPYGGSPSKGFDCEGFVATGLPISFPEK
;
A
#
# COMPACT_ATOMS: atom_id res chain seq x y z
N MET A 1 -22.95 -5.15 59.57
CA MET A 1 -21.85 -5.88 58.88
C MET A 1 -22.11 -6.17 57.40
N LYS A 2 -23.30 -6.61 56.96
CA LYS A 2 -23.56 -6.95 55.52
C LYS A 2 -23.48 -5.80 54.49
N HIS A 3 -23.52 -4.53 54.91
CA HIS A 3 -23.47 -3.37 53.99
C HIS A 3 -22.05 -2.92 53.62
N ILE A 4 -21.05 -3.20 54.47
CA ILE A 4 -19.66 -2.78 54.25
C ILE A 4 -18.98 -3.65 53.18
N ASP A 5 -19.35 -4.93 53.09
CA ASP A 5 -18.77 -5.87 52.13
C ASP A 5 -19.20 -5.58 50.68
N LYS A 6 -20.45 -5.15 50.44
CA LYS A 6 -20.90 -4.74 49.10
C LYS A 6 -20.19 -3.48 48.61
N TYR A 7 -19.93 -2.54 49.50
CA TYR A 7 -19.24 -1.29 49.16
C TYR A 7 -17.75 -1.54 48.83
N ARG A 8 -17.10 -2.43 49.58
CA ARG A 8 -15.73 -2.87 49.30
C ARG A 8 -15.60 -3.65 47.99
N LEU A 9 -16.58 -4.50 47.67
CA LEU A 9 -16.63 -5.23 46.40
C LEU A 9 -16.86 -4.29 45.21
N PHE A 10 -17.76 -3.30 45.36
CA PHE A 10 -18.07 -2.32 44.32
C PHE A 10 -16.89 -1.36 44.07
N LEU A 11 -16.23 -0.89 45.13
CA LEU A 11 -15.04 -0.05 45.03
C LEU A 11 -13.84 -0.83 44.46
N GLY A 12 -13.71 -2.12 44.81
CA GLY A 12 -12.71 -3.02 44.23
C GLY A 12 -12.90 -3.19 42.71
N LEU A 13 -14.13 -3.41 42.25
CA LEU A 13 -14.48 -3.49 40.83
C LEU A 13 -14.23 -2.16 40.09
N LEU A 14 -14.58 -1.03 40.70
CA LEU A 14 -14.36 0.31 40.13
C LEU A 14 -12.88 0.65 39.92
N ILE A 15 -11.98 0.10 40.74
CA ILE A 15 -10.54 0.31 40.63
C ILE A 15 -9.89 -0.76 39.75
N SER A 16 -10.37 -2.01 39.80
CA SER A 16 -9.77 -3.12 39.06
C SER A 16 -10.11 -3.12 37.57
N LEU A 17 -11.32 -2.66 37.18
CA LEU A 17 -11.72 -2.61 35.77
C LEU A 17 -10.87 -1.65 34.94
N PRO A 18 -10.60 -0.40 35.38
CA PRO A 18 -9.68 0.50 34.69
C PRO A 18 -8.25 -0.04 34.65
N LEU A 19 -7.76 -0.63 35.74
CA LEU A 19 -6.41 -1.22 35.78
C LEU A 19 -6.29 -2.44 34.86
N LEU A 20 -7.32 -3.29 34.79
CA LEU A 20 -7.37 -4.42 33.87
C LEU A 20 -7.47 -3.92 32.43
N TYR A 21 -8.24 -2.87 32.16
CA TYR A 21 -8.33 -2.24 30.85
C TYR A 21 -6.99 -1.61 30.43
N ILE A 22 -6.32 -0.88 31.32
CA ILE A 22 -4.97 -0.33 31.10
C ILE A 22 -3.95 -1.46 30.91
N ALA A 23 -4.03 -2.55 31.66
CA ALA A 23 -3.17 -3.70 31.50
C ALA A 23 -3.42 -4.39 30.14
N VAL A 24 -4.67 -4.57 29.73
CA VAL A 24 -5.02 -5.10 28.40
C VAL A 24 -4.51 -4.19 27.29
N LEU A 25 -4.65 -2.87 27.42
CA LEU A 25 -4.08 -1.89 26.49
C LEU A 25 -2.55 -1.92 26.48
N TYR A 26 -1.91 -2.12 27.64
CA TYR A 26 -0.46 -2.23 27.76
C TYR A 26 0.06 -3.53 27.13
N PHE A 27 -0.65 -4.65 27.30
CA PHE A 27 -0.31 -5.92 26.67
C PHE A 27 -0.64 -5.93 25.16
N SER A 28 -1.71 -5.27 24.73
CA SER A 28 -2.02 -5.10 23.30
C SER A 28 -1.05 -4.14 22.60
N ARG A 29 -0.37 -3.26 23.34
CA ARG A 29 0.74 -2.44 22.82
C ARG A 29 2.02 -3.24 22.60
N GLN A 30 2.15 -4.44 23.17
CA GLN A 30 3.33 -5.30 23.02
C GLN A 30 3.13 -6.31 21.87
N GLU A 31 2.73 -5.85 20.69
CA GLU A 31 2.89 -6.67 19.48
C GLU A 31 4.39 -6.70 19.17
N LYS A 32 5.05 -7.82 19.49
CA LYS A 32 6.43 -8.04 19.09
C LYS A 32 6.46 -8.36 17.61
N ARG A 33 7.25 -7.60 16.85
CA ARG A 33 7.62 -7.93 15.47
C ARG A 33 8.01 -9.40 15.39
N THR A 34 7.28 -10.14 14.56
CA THR A 34 7.65 -11.53 14.28
C THR A 34 8.61 -11.53 13.10
N GLU A 35 9.69 -12.31 13.14
CA GLU A 35 10.53 -12.41 11.94
C GLU A 35 9.68 -13.00 10.80
N PRO A 36 9.71 -12.41 9.59
CA PRO A 36 9.00 -12.99 8.47
C PRO A 36 9.47 -14.42 8.24
N ASN A 37 8.56 -15.38 8.25
CA ASN A 37 8.85 -16.77 7.97
C ASN A 37 8.36 -17.11 6.57
N PHE A 38 9.17 -16.82 5.56
CA PHE A 38 8.90 -17.26 4.19
C PHE A 38 9.22 -18.75 4.05
N PRO A 39 8.43 -19.52 3.29
CA PRO A 39 8.78 -20.89 3.00
C PRO A 39 10.16 -20.95 2.31
N PRO A 40 11.03 -21.92 2.66
CA PRO A 40 12.38 -22.01 2.10
C PRO A 40 12.40 -22.29 0.59
N SER A 41 11.31 -22.84 0.06
CA SER A 41 11.06 -22.99 -1.37
C SER A 41 9.58 -22.78 -1.68
N TYR A 42 9.32 -22.19 -2.84
CA TYR A 42 7.97 -22.10 -3.41
C TYR A 42 7.73 -23.33 -4.27
N LEU A 43 6.71 -24.12 -3.91
CA LEU A 43 6.37 -25.33 -4.63
C LEU A 43 5.71 -24.99 -5.97
N SER A 44 6.45 -25.10 -7.06
CA SER A 44 5.89 -24.96 -8.41
C SER A 44 4.98 -26.15 -8.75
N SER A 45 4.17 -26.00 -9.81
CA SER A 45 3.40 -27.13 -10.35
C SER A 45 4.29 -28.31 -10.73
N SER A 46 5.48 -28.04 -11.30
CA SER A 46 6.46 -29.06 -11.67
C SER A 46 7.03 -29.79 -10.46
N GLU A 47 7.29 -29.10 -9.35
CA GLU A 47 7.78 -29.72 -8.11
C GLU A 47 6.69 -30.55 -7.43
N TYR A 48 5.46 -30.02 -7.35
CA TYR A 48 4.28 -30.74 -6.86
C TYR A 48 3.98 -32.03 -7.65
N CYS A 49 4.23 -32.02 -8.96
CA CYS A 49 3.92 -33.13 -9.86
C CYS A 49 5.07 -34.10 -10.11
N LYS A 50 6.24 -33.91 -9.50
CA LYS A 50 7.47 -34.67 -9.79
C LYS A 50 7.30 -36.19 -9.78
N ASP A 51 6.53 -36.71 -8.82
CA ASP A 51 6.30 -38.16 -8.63
C ASP A 51 4.88 -38.59 -9.02
N LYS A 52 4.16 -37.76 -9.79
CA LYS A 52 2.76 -37.98 -10.20
C LYS A 52 2.65 -38.21 -11.70
N LYS A 53 1.52 -38.80 -12.13
CA LYS A 53 1.21 -38.93 -13.55
C LYS A 53 0.86 -37.55 -14.12
N SER A 54 1.76 -36.98 -14.91
CA SER A 54 1.54 -35.71 -15.60
C SER A 54 0.91 -35.89 -16.98
N LYS A 55 0.11 -34.91 -17.40
CA LYS A 55 -0.42 -34.80 -18.76
C LYS A 55 0.03 -33.49 -19.40
N ARG A 56 0.39 -33.50 -20.67
CA ARG A 56 0.66 -32.27 -21.44
C ARG A 56 -0.33 -32.16 -22.59
N LEU A 57 -1.01 -31.02 -22.66
CA LEU A 57 -1.93 -30.65 -23.72
C LEU A 57 -1.33 -29.46 -24.46
N GLU A 58 -1.35 -29.49 -25.79
CA GLU A 58 -0.81 -28.40 -26.61
C GLU A 58 -1.87 -27.87 -27.56
N PHE A 59 -1.98 -26.54 -27.64
CA PHE A 59 -2.99 -25.86 -28.46
C PHE A 59 -2.31 -24.79 -29.33
N ALA A 60 -2.70 -24.73 -30.60
CA ALA A 60 -2.47 -23.60 -31.48
C ALA A 60 -3.61 -22.57 -31.34
N SER A 61 -3.39 -21.35 -31.83
CA SER A 61 -4.36 -20.25 -31.69
C SER A 61 -5.72 -20.50 -32.37
N TYR A 62 -5.81 -21.50 -33.24
CA TYR A 62 -7.06 -21.92 -33.88
C TYR A 62 -7.79 -23.05 -33.13
N ASP A 63 -7.20 -23.63 -32.07
CA ASP A 63 -7.77 -24.74 -31.28
C ASP A 63 -8.58 -24.22 -30.06
N ILE A 64 -9.25 -23.07 -30.20
CA ILE A 64 -9.94 -22.40 -29.07
C ILE A 64 -11.06 -23.26 -28.49
N GLN A 65 -11.81 -23.95 -29.34
CA GLN A 65 -12.91 -24.80 -28.89
C GLN A 65 -12.39 -26.02 -28.12
N GLU A 66 -11.34 -26.67 -28.61
CA GLU A 66 -10.67 -27.81 -27.98
C GLU A 66 -10.05 -27.41 -26.65
N LEU A 67 -9.41 -26.23 -26.58
CA LEU A 67 -8.87 -25.67 -25.36
C LEU A 67 -9.98 -25.45 -24.32
N GLN A 68 -11.10 -24.83 -24.70
CA GLN A 68 -12.23 -24.60 -23.80
C GLN A 68 -12.83 -25.91 -23.27
N ILE A 69 -12.93 -26.95 -24.12
CA ILE A 69 -13.39 -28.28 -23.72
C ILE A 69 -12.40 -28.93 -22.73
N ALA A 70 -11.10 -28.78 -22.98
CA ALA A 70 -10.06 -29.34 -22.11
C ALA A 70 -10.08 -28.71 -20.71
N LEU A 71 -10.33 -27.39 -20.61
CA LEU A 71 -10.44 -26.67 -19.33
C LEU A 71 -11.55 -27.24 -18.43
N ASN A 72 -12.65 -27.71 -19.01
CA ASN A 72 -13.78 -28.29 -18.25
C ASN A 72 -13.49 -29.69 -17.69
N SER A 73 -12.38 -30.32 -18.08
CA SER A 73 -12.05 -31.71 -17.72
C SER A 73 -10.57 -31.89 -17.36
N LEU A 74 -9.94 -30.83 -16.83
CA LEU A 74 -8.56 -30.86 -16.40
C LEU A 74 -8.35 -31.92 -15.33
N GLN A 75 -7.29 -32.70 -15.51
CA GLN A 75 -6.81 -33.63 -14.50
C GLN A 75 -5.66 -32.99 -13.73
N GLU A 76 -5.45 -33.45 -12.50
CA GLU A 76 -4.29 -33.07 -11.70
C GLU A 76 -3.00 -33.22 -12.53
N CYS A 77 -2.05 -32.31 -12.32
CA CYS A 77 -0.75 -32.35 -13.02
C CYS A 77 -0.86 -32.23 -14.55
N THR A 78 -1.82 -31.45 -15.03
CA THR A 78 -1.93 -31.09 -16.45
C THR A 78 -1.17 -29.80 -16.77
N THR A 79 -0.27 -29.87 -17.74
CA THR A 79 0.31 -28.70 -18.41
C THR A 79 -0.51 -28.36 -19.65
N ILE A 80 -1.06 -27.16 -19.68
CA ILE A 80 -1.69 -26.52 -20.84
C ILE A 80 -0.62 -25.66 -21.51
N PHE A 81 -0.16 -26.08 -22.68
CA PHE A 81 0.84 -25.35 -23.46
C PHE A 81 0.21 -24.66 -24.66
N LEU A 82 0.41 -23.36 -24.74
CA LEU A 82 -0.07 -22.50 -25.83
C LEU A 82 1.09 -22.17 -26.77
N LYS A 83 0.96 -22.58 -28.02
CA LYS A 83 1.91 -22.27 -29.10
C LYS A 83 1.94 -20.75 -29.40
N PRO A 84 2.89 -20.24 -30.20
CA PRO A 84 2.87 -18.85 -30.61
C PRO A 84 1.56 -18.49 -31.34
N GLY A 85 1.01 -17.31 -31.04
CA GLY A 85 -0.25 -16.84 -31.62
C GLY A 85 -1.12 -16.03 -30.67
N VAL A 86 -2.26 -15.57 -31.18
CA VAL A 86 -3.28 -14.83 -30.42
C VAL A 86 -4.50 -15.73 -30.25
N PHE A 87 -4.80 -16.08 -29.00
CA PHE A 87 -5.93 -16.90 -28.60
C PHE A 87 -7.07 -15.97 -28.18
N GLU A 88 -8.09 -15.83 -29.03
CA GLU A 88 -9.22 -14.94 -28.76
C GLU A 88 -10.34 -15.67 -28.01
N PHE A 89 -10.71 -15.15 -26.85
CA PHE A 89 -11.79 -15.68 -26.00
C PHE A 89 -12.93 -14.66 -25.88
N ASN A 90 -14.16 -15.15 -25.79
CA ASN A 90 -15.36 -14.33 -25.51
C ASN A 90 -15.94 -14.62 -24.10
N ASN A 91 -15.18 -15.30 -23.26
CA ASN A 91 -15.48 -15.62 -21.86
C ASN A 91 -14.18 -15.81 -21.08
N SER A 92 -14.26 -15.89 -19.76
CA SER A 92 -13.11 -16.18 -18.90
C SER A 92 -12.48 -17.53 -19.21
N LEU A 93 -11.15 -17.60 -19.11
CA LEU A 93 -10.39 -18.85 -19.06
C LEU A 93 -10.35 -19.32 -17.59
N SER A 94 -11.28 -20.20 -17.24
CA SER A 94 -11.48 -20.63 -15.85
C SER A 94 -10.79 -21.96 -15.53
N ILE A 95 -10.11 -22.03 -14.39
CA ILE A 95 -9.51 -23.24 -13.81
C ILE A 95 -9.96 -23.32 -12.36
N ALA A 96 -10.68 -24.38 -11.99
CA ALA A 96 -11.23 -24.50 -10.64
C ALA A 96 -11.08 -25.91 -10.08
N SER A 97 -10.81 -26.00 -8.77
CA SER A 97 -10.81 -27.26 -8.01
C SER A 97 -9.89 -28.35 -8.56
N VAL A 98 -8.72 -27.96 -9.09
CA VAL A 98 -7.73 -28.91 -9.65
C VAL A 98 -6.30 -28.45 -9.37
N ASN A 99 -5.47 -29.36 -8.86
CA ASN A 99 -4.12 -29.04 -8.39
C ASN A 99 -3.04 -29.33 -9.42
N GLY A 100 -1.89 -28.67 -9.28
CA GLY A 100 -0.70 -28.94 -10.09
C GLY A 100 -0.83 -28.50 -11.54
N ILE A 101 -1.73 -27.57 -11.85
CA ILE A 101 -1.94 -27.08 -13.21
C ILE A 101 -0.84 -26.10 -13.61
N SER A 102 -0.35 -26.24 -14.83
CA SER A 102 0.59 -25.29 -15.45
C SER A 102 -0.02 -24.70 -16.72
N LEU A 103 -0.29 -23.39 -16.75
CA LEU A 103 -0.66 -22.64 -17.95
C LEU A 103 0.58 -21.95 -18.51
N GLN A 104 1.07 -22.42 -19.66
CA GLN A 104 2.35 -22.00 -20.22
C GLN A 104 2.21 -21.54 -21.67
N GLY A 105 2.71 -20.35 -22.00
CA GLY A 105 2.88 -19.92 -23.39
C GLY A 105 4.28 -20.20 -23.95
N SER A 106 4.50 -19.77 -25.20
CA SER A 106 5.79 -19.88 -25.89
C SER A 106 6.70 -18.65 -25.66
N GLY A 107 6.33 -17.78 -24.73
CA GLY A 107 6.99 -16.51 -24.39
C GLY A 107 5.97 -15.37 -24.33
N LYS A 108 6.15 -14.43 -23.39
CA LYS A 108 5.24 -13.28 -23.18
C LYS A 108 5.03 -12.37 -24.40
N ASN A 109 5.93 -12.43 -25.39
CA ASN A 109 5.82 -11.72 -26.67
C ASN A 109 5.39 -12.61 -27.84
N ALA A 110 5.30 -13.93 -27.64
CA ALA A 110 4.95 -14.91 -28.67
C ALA A 110 3.54 -15.45 -28.53
N THR A 111 3.03 -15.56 -27.30
CA THR A 111 1.69 -16.09 -26.99
C THR A 111 0.86 -15.02 -26.30
N THR A 112 -0.31 -14.70 -26.85
CA THR A 112 -1.28 -13.76 -26.27
C THR A 112 -2.64 -14.43 -26.09
N ILE A 113 -3.20 -14.34 -24.89
CA ILE A 113 -4.61 -14.60 -24.60
C ILE A 113 -5.31 -13.25 -24.65
N ARG A 114 -6.26 -13.08 -25.58
CA ARG A 114 -6.99 -11.82 -25.79
C ARG A 114 -8.47 -12.02 -25.56
N PHE A 115 -9.12 -11.10 -24.87
CA PHE A 115 -10.57 -11.15 -24.67
C PHE A 115 -11.26 -10.18 -25.62
N VAL A 116 -12.24 -10.67 -26.39
CA VAL A 116 -12.99 -9.91 -27.39
C VAL A 116 -14.47 -10.21 -27.23
N ASN A 117 -15.29 -9.16 -27.08
CA ASN A 117 -16.72 -9.28 -26.78
C ASN A 117 -17.00 -10.19 -25.58
N ALA A 118 -16.07 -10.26 -24.63
CA ALA A 118 -16.23 -11.03 -23.42
C ALA A 118 -17.22 -10.35 -22.48
N GLY A 119 -18.10 -11.13 -21.85
CA GLY A 119 -19.04 -10.64 -20.84
C GLY A 119 -18.34 -10.10 -19.59
N ASN A 120 -19.10 -9.77 -18.55
CA ASN A 120 -18.56 -9.17 -17.31
C ASN A 120 -17.81 -10.18 -16.42
N GLY A 121 -16.69 -10.73 -16.91
CA GLY A 121 -15.84 -11.71 -16.23
C GLY A 121 -14.36 -11.33 -16.24
N ASN A 122 -13.57 -12.06 -15.45
CA ASN A 122 -12.12 -11.95 -15.43
C ASN A 122 -11.51 -12.52 -16.72
N GLY A 123 -10.23 -12.23 -16.98
CA GLY A 123 -9.49 -12.85 -18.05
C GLY A 123 -9.19 -14.31 -17.75
N VAL A 124 -8.08 -14.56 -17.04
CA VAL A 124 -7.75 -15.87 -16.46
C VAL A 124 -8.26 -15.89 -15.02
N ASP A 125 -9.13 -16.86 -14.69
CA ASP A 125 -9.78 -16.99 -13.39
C ASP A 125 -9.43 -18.34 -12.76
N VAL A 126 -8.66 -18.32 -11.67
CA VAL A 126 -8.20 -19.53 -10.97
C VAL A 126 -8.79 -19.56 -9.57
N GLU A 127 -9.42 -20.66 -9.19
CA GLU A 127 -10.06 -20.80 -7.88
C GLU A 127 -9.83 -22.18 -7.27
N ALA A 128 -9.60 -22.24 -5.95
CA ALA A 128 -9.48 -23.49 -5.20
C ALA A 128 -8.50 -24.49 -5.82
N SER A 129 -7.37 -24.00 -6.33
CA SER A 129 -6.42 -24.78 -7.15
C SER A 129 -5.00 -24.58 -6.65
N ASN A 130 -4.45 -25.59 -6.01
CA ASN A 130 -3.14 -25.51 -5.36
C ASN A 130 -2.00 -25.90 -6.31
N SER A 131 -0.81 -25.35 -6.06
CA SER A 131 0.40 -25.58 -6.88
C SER A 131 0.17 -25.21 -8.35
N PHE A 132 -0.47 -24.06 -8.57
CA PHE A 132 -0.73 -23.52 -9.91
C PHE A 132 0.48 -22.70 -10.39
N THR A 133 0.77 -22.83 -11.68
CA THR A 133 1.80 -22.02 -12.34
C THR A 133 1.24 -21.40 -13.61
N ILE A 134 1.46 -20.10 -13.79
CA ILE A 134 1.25 -19.40 -15.05
C ILE A 134 2.55 -18.74 -15.50
N ARG A 135 2.93 -18.97 -16.77
CA ARG A 135 4.18 -18.42 -17.31
C ARG A 135 4.21 -18.22 -18.81
N ASP A 136 5.12 -17.33 -19.23
CA ASP A 136 5.56 -17.18 -20.61
C ASP A 136 4.43 -16.78 -21.59
N LEU A 137 3.50 -15.90 -21.18
CA LEU A 137 2.37 -15.47 -22.02
C LEU A 137 1.93 -14.03 -21.72
N LYS A 138 1.09 -13.47 -22.60
CA LYS A 138 0.42 -12.18 -22.41
C LYS A 138 -1.08 -12.36 -22.22
N ILE A 139 -1.67 -11.58 -21.33
CA ILE A 139 -3.10 -11.42 -21.13
C ILE A 139 -3.48 -10.01 -21.61
N LEU A 140 -4.46 -9.91 -22.50
CA LEU A 140 -4.84 -8.67 -23.18
C LEU A 140 -6.35 -8.45 -23.16
N ASP A 141 -6.77 -7.23 -22.83
CA ASP A 141 -8.15 -6.72 -22.97
C ASP A 141 -9.22 -7.47 -22.14
N SER A 142 -8.87 -7.97 -20.95
CA SER A 142 -9.88 -8.58 -20.05
C SER A 142 -10.95 -7.56 -19.63
N PRO A 143 -12.25 -7.92 -19.59
CA PRO A 143 -13.31 -6.98 -19.18
C PRO A 143 -13.18 -6.53 -17.72
N LYS A 144 -12.79 -7.45 -16.84
CA LYS A 144 -12.43 -7.19 -15.44
C LYS A 144 -10.94 -7.48 -15.23
N ASN A 145 -10.59 -8.18 -14.16
CA ASN A 145 -9.21 -8.49 -13.79
C ASN A 145 -8.52 -9.31 -14.88
N GLY A 146 -7.24 -9.05 -15.14
CA GLY A 146 -6.47 -9.81 -16.13
C GLY A 146 -6.21 -11.24 -15.68
N LEU A 147 -5.63 -11.39 -14.49
CA LEU A 147 -5.42 -12.67 -13.82
C LEU A 147 -5.93 -12.57 -12.38
N GLU A 148 -6.99 -13.31 -12.06
CA GLU A 148 -7.46 -13.48 -10.68
C GLU A 148 -7.14 -14.90 -10.21
N ILE A 149 -6.58 -15.01 -9.00
CA ILE A 149 -6.33 -16.29 -8.35
C ILE A 149 -6.87 -16.21 -6.92
N ARG A 150 -7.85 -17.05 -6.58
CA ARG A 150 -8.46 -17.03 -5.25
C ARG A 150 -8.49 -18.36 -4.55
N LEU A 151 -8.52 -18.32 -3.21
CA LEU A 151 -8.73 -19.49 -2.34
C LEU A 151 -7.76 -20.64 -2.63
N SER A 152 -6.48 -20.32 -2.87
CA SER A 152 -5.50 -21.27 -3.39
C SER A 152 -4.19 -21.24 -2.60
N GLU A 153 -3.32 -22.23 -2.80
CA GLU A 153 -2.02 -22.33 -2.14
C GLU A 153 -0.90 -22.64 -3.13
N ASN A 154 0.31 -22.11 -2.87
CA ASN A 154 1.52 -22.32 -3.67
C ASN A 154 1.34 -21.88 -5.12
N ILE A 155 1.35 -20.57 -5.33
CA ILE A 155 1.11 -19.95 -6.63
C ILE A 155 2.40 -19.38 -7.20
N LEU A 156 2.71 -19.75 -8.43
CA LEU A 156 3.83 -19.19 -9.21
C LEU A 156 3.30 -18.41 -10.42
N ILE A 157 3.62 -17.12 -10.45
CA ILE A 157 3.35 -16.22 -11.58
C ILE A 157 4.71 -15.73 -12.08
N ASP A 158 5.08 -16.13 -13.29
CA ASP A 158 6.45 -15.92 -13.81
C ASP A 158 6.47 -15.51 -15.28
N ASN A 159 7.13 -14.40 -15.61
CA ASN A 159 7.37 -13.99 -16.99
C ASN A 159 6.08 -13.82 -17.84
N ILE A 160 5.11 -13.06 -17.32
CA ILE A 160 3.89 -12.71 -18.07
C ILE A 160 3.76 -11.20 -18.31
N ILE A 161 2.89 -10.82 -19.25
CA ILE A 161 2.43 -9.43 -19.43
C ILE A 161 0.92 -9.40 -19.23
N VAL A 162 0.41 -8.43 -18.47
CA VAL A 162 -1.03 -8.13 -18.43
C VAL A 162 -1.25 -6.67 -18.82
N THR A 163 -2.11 -6.41 -19.80
CA THR A 163 -2.31 -5.04 -20.31
C THR A 163 -3.67 -4.87 -20.98
N TRP A 164 -4.07 -3.61 -21.18
CA TRP A 164 -5.22 -3.21 -21.98
C TRP A 164 -4.82 -2.37 -23.18
N SER A 165 -5.64 -2.41 -24.23
CA SER A 165 -5.48 -1.63 -25.46
C SER A 165 -5.96 -0.18 -25.35
N ASN A 166 -6.82 0.16 -24.37
CA ASN A 166 -7.10 1.55 -24.05
C ASN A 166 -5.93 2.12 -23.24
N THR A 167 -5.12 2.96 -23.87
CA THR A 167 -3.87 3.51 -23.31
C THR A 167 -3.91 5.02 -23.11
N SER A 168 -5.05 5.67 -23.42
CA SER A 168 -5.24 7.11 -23.24
C SER A 168 -6.70 7.50 -23.09
N GLY A 169 -6.93 8.67 -22.49
CA GLY A 169 -8.25 9.28 -22.35
C GLY A 169 -9.21 8.53 -21.43
N GLU A 170 -10.48 8.94 -21.45
CA GLU A 170 -11.52 8.41 -20.56
C GLU A 170 -11.77 6.90 -20.75
N ALA A 171 -11.40 6.33 -21.90
CA ALA A 171 -11.55 4.91 -22.18
C ALA A 171 -10.73 4.03 -21.21
N MET A 172 -9.62 4.54 -20.66
CA MET A 172 -8.82 3.80 -19.67
C MET A 172 -9.60 3.48 -18.39
N SER A 173 -10.58 4.30 -18.00
CA SER A 173 -11.45 4.03 -16.84
C SER A 173 -12.33 2.79 -17.00
N LYS A 174 -12.43 2.26 -18.23
CA LYS A 174 -13.16 1.02 -18.56
C LYS A 174 -12.25 -0.21 -18.64
N ASN A 175 -10.94 -0.04 -18.47
CA ASN A 175 -10.03 -1.16 -18.35
C ASN A 175 -10.32 -1.93 -17.06
N GLY A 176 -9.86 -3.19 -17.03
CA GLY A 176 -9.94 -4.01 -15.84
C GLY A 176 -9.25 -3.37 -14.64
N ALA A 177 -9.81 -3.60 -13.45
CA ALA A 177 -9.29 -3.04 -12.21
C ALA A 177 -7.87 -3.54 -11.93
N TYR A 178 -7.69 -4.86 -11.86
CA TYR A 178 -6.42 -5.46 -11.48
C TYR A 178 -5.74 -6.20 -12.65
N GLY A 179 -4.45 -5.95 -12.86
CA GLY A 179 -3.61 -6.73 -13.79
C GLY A 179 -3.43 -8.15 -13.29
N VAL A 180 -2.68 -8.30 -12.20
CA VAL A 180 -2.46 -9.57 -11.51
C VAL A 180 -3.00 -9.47 -10.08
N TYR A 181 -3.91 -10.37 -9.71
CA TYR A 181 -4.75 -10.29 -8.52
C TYR A 181 -4.89 -11.63 -7.77
N PRO A 182 -3.81 -12.15 -7.13
CA PRO A 182 -3.92 -13.16 -6.09
C PRO A 182 -4.59 -12.59 -4.83
N VAL A 183 -5.68 -13.24 -4.41
CA VAL A 183 -6.45 -12.88 -3.22
C VAL A 183 -6.81 -14.12 -2.38
N ASN A 184 -6.67 -14.08 -1.06
CA ASN A 184 -6.86 -15.25 -0.20
C ASN A 184 -5.95 -16.43 -0.61
N VAL A 185 -4.67 -16.15 -0.82
CA VAL A 185 -3.66 -17.15 -1.22
C VAL A 185 -2.61 -17.34 -0.13
N VAL A 186 -2.24 -18.60 0.11
CA VAL A 186 -1.07 -18.95 0.93
C VAL A 186 0.10 -19.26 0.01
N ASN A 187 1.23 -18.58 0.20
CA ASN A 187 2.42 -18.65 -0.62
C ASN A 187 2.18 -18.18 -2.07
N VAL A 188 2.40 -16.89 -2.31
CA VAL A 188 2.52 -16.28 -3.66
C VAL A 188 3.99 -16.00 -4.03
N LEU A 189 4.46 -16.49 -5.18
CA LEU A 189 5.68 -16.00 -5.83
C LEU A 189 5.29 -15.31 -7.15
N LEU A 190 5.41 -13.99 -7.16
CA LEU A 190 5.10 -13.12 -8.29
C LEU A 190 6.39 -12.47 -8.81
N GLN A 191 6.84 -12.90 -9.99
CA GLN A 191 8.12 -12.46 -10.53
C GLN A 191 8.17 -12.26 -12.04
N ASN A 192 9.13 -11.46 -12.50
CA ASN A 192 9.43 -11.22 -13.92
C ASN A 192 8.21 -10.75 -14.74
N THR A 193 7.21 -10.16 -14.07
CA THR A 193 5.91 -9.84 -14.65
C THR A 193 5.83 -8.35 -14.98
N GLU A 194 5.15 -8.03 -16.07
CA GLU A 194 4.91 -6.64 -16.49
C GLU A 194 3.42 -6.33 -16.55
N THR A 195 3.02 -5.17 -16.03
CA THR A 195 1.61 -4.75 -16.03
C THR A 195 1.43 -3.31 -16.44
N TYR A 196 0.43 -3.07 -17.29
CA TYR A 196 0.15 -1.75 -17.85
C TYR A 196 -1.34 -1.45 -17.93
N TYR A 197 -1.71 -0.19 -17.72
CA TYR A 197 -3.04 0.36 -17.97
C TYR A 197 -4.19 -0.28 -17.16
N ALA A 198 -3.90 -0.88 -16.01
CA ALA A 198 -4.91 -1.31 -15.05
C ALA A 198 -5.58 -0.10 -14.39
N SER A 199 -6.91 -0.11 -14.28
CA SER A 199 -7.71 1.01 -13.75
C SER A 199 -7.72 1.11 -12.22
N ASP A 200 -7.16 0.11 -11.53
CA ASP A 200 -6.94 0.10 -10.09
C ASP A 200 -5.46 -0.18 -9.80
N ALA A 201 -5.01 -1.45 -9.89
CA ALA A 201 -3.61 -1.80 -9.67
C ALA A 201 -3.03 -2.72 -10.75
N GLY A 202 -1.79 -2.43 -11.18
CA GLY A 202 -1.06 -3.30 -12.10
C GLY A 202 -0.77 -4.66 -11.45
N LEU A 203 -0.01 -4.64 -10.36
CA LEU A 203 0.30 -5.80 -9.54
C LEU A 203 -0.41 -5.67 -8.19
N TYR A 204 -1.11 -6.70 -7.76
CA TYR A 204 -1.80 -6.69 -6.48
C TYR A 204 -1.55 -8.01 -5.74
N VAL A 205 -1.35 -7.97 -4.43
CA VAL A 205 -1.41 -9.15 -3.55
C VAL A 205 -2.23 -8.80 -2.33
N GLY A 206 -3.36 -9.49 -2.15
CA GLY A 206 -4.32 -9.13 -1.10
C GLY A 206 -4.75 -10.30 -0.25
N GLN A 207 -4.96 -10.09 1.04
CA GLN A 207 -5.52 -11.13 1.93
C GLN A 207 -4.66 -12.41 1.92
N CYS A 208 -3.35 -12.26 1.73
CA CYS A 208 -2.43 -13.37 1.53
C CYS A 208 -1.58 -13.66 2.77
N ILE A 209 -1.00 -14.86 2.80
CA ILE A 209 0.04 -15.23 3.76
C ILE A 209 1.27 -15.67 2.98
N ASN A 210 2.41 -15.02 3.21
CA ASN A 210 3.68 -15.20 2.53
C ASN A 210 3.63 -14.83 1.03
N ALA A 211 4.10 -13.64 0.72
CA ALA A 211 4.24 -13.14 -0.65
C ALA A 211 5.68 -12.73 -0.95
N LEU A 212 6.25 -13.26 -2.03
CA LEU A 212 7.48 -12.75 -2.62
C LEU A 212 7.13 -12.06 -3.94
N VAL A 213 7.41 -10.77 -4.04
CA VAL A 213 7.07 -9.92 -5.17
C VAL A 213 8.34 -9.27 -5.71
N ARG A 214 8.90 -9.81 -6.81
CA ARG A 214 10.23 -9.40 -7.26
C ARG A 214 10.48 -9.32 -8.75
N ASN A 215 11.41 -8.46 -9.15
CA ASN A 215 11.86 -8.33 -10.54
C ASN A 215 10.70 -8.01 -11.52
N ASN A 216 9.67 -7.29 -11.06
CA ASN A 216 8.52 -6.92 -11.89
C ASN A 216 8.65 -5.49 -12.42
N LEU A 217 7.89 -5.17 -13.47
CA LEU A 217 7.73 -3.84 -14.02
C LEU A 217 6.25 -3.44 -13.98
N ALA A 218 5.91 -2.38 -13.25
CA ALA A 218 4.57 -1.80 -13.24
C ALA A 218 4.61 -0.36 -13.77
N GLU A 219 3.92 -0.11 -14.88
CA GLU A 219 3.97 1.17 -15.56
C GLU A 219 2.62 1.57 -16.17
N TYR A 220 2.24 2.85 -16.10
CA TYR A 220 0.98 3.39 -16.62
C TYR A 220 -0.31 2.81 -16.02
N ASN A 221 -0.26 2.29 -14.79
CA ASN A 221 -1.44 1.90 -14.01
C ASN A 221 -1.91 3.07 -13.12
N VAL A 222 -3.07 2.94 -12.47
CA VAL A 222 -3.40 3.83 -11.36
C VAL A 222 -2.42 3.59 -10.22
N MET A 223 -2.49 2.46 -9.54
CA MET A 223 -1.42 1.98 -8.65
C MET A 223 -0.50 1.02 -9.39
N GLY A 224 0.81 1.20 -9.25
CA GLY A 224 1.78 0.28 -9.82
C GLY A 224 1.73 -1.09 -9.12
N LEU A 225 1.81 -1.08 -7.78
CA LEU A 225 1.87 -2.28 -6.97
C LEU A 225 1.12 -2.09 -5.64
N GLU A 226 0.28 -3.06 -5.27
CA GLU A 226 -0.45 -3.09 -4.01
C GLU A 226 -0.18 -4.32 -3.16
N ILE A 227 -0.07 -4.11 -1.85
CA ILE A 227 -0.09 -5.16 -0.82
C ILE A 227 -1.22 -4.85 0.17
N GLU A 228 -2.32 -5.60 0.08
CA GLU A 228 -3.50 -5.42 0.94
C GLU A 228 -3.59 -6.55 1.98
N ASN A 229 -3.88 -6.25 3.25
CA ASN A 229 -4.29 -7.23 4.26
C ASN A 229 -3.42 -8.52 4.25
N THR A 230 -2.10 -8.37 4.18
CA THR A 230 -1.18 -9.49 3.90
C THR A 230 -0.18 -9.68 5.04
N VAL A 231 0.03 -10.93 5.44
CA VAL A 231 1.03 -11.30 6.45
C VAL A 231 2.27 -11.84 5.75
N ASN A 232 3.43 -11.27 6.06
CA ASN A 232 4.74 -11.57 5.44
C ASN A 232 4.73 -11.27 3.93
N ALA A 233 5.15 -10.07 3.56
CA ALA A 233 5.41 -9.72 2.16
C ALA A 233 6.85 -9.22 2.00
N ASP A 234 7.58 -9.77 1.03
CA ASP A 234 8.91 -9.29 0.64
C ASP A 234 8.87 -8.78 -0.80
N VAL A 235 8.96 -7.47 -0.94
CA VAL A 235 8.75 -6.73 -2.19
C VAL A 235 10.07 -6.10 -2.61
N TYR A 236 10.74 -6.66 -3.63
CA TYR A 236 12.08 -6.21 -3.98
C TYR A 236 12.50 -6.29 -5.44
N ASN A 237 13.48 -5.46 -5.82
CA ASN A 237 14.00 -5.37 -7.19
C ASN A 237 12.93 -5.08 -8.25
N ASN A 238 11.81 -4.48 -7.88
CA ASN A 238 10.78 -4.07 -8.82
C ASN A 238 11.08 -2.67 -9.38
N ILE A 239 10.62 -2.43 -10.61
CA ILE A 239 10.60 -1.10 -11.23
C ILE A 239 9.15 -0.66 -11.29
N VAL A 240 8.83 0.41 -10.56
CA VAL A 240 7.48 0.95 -10.43
C VAL A 240 7.53 2.42 -10.83
N ARG A 241 7.09 2.73 -12.05
CA ARG A 241 7.27 4.07 -12.62
C ARG A 241 6.11 4.51 -13.47
N ASN A 242 5.95 5.82 -13.66
CA ASN A 242 4.93 6.38 -14.56
C ASN A 242 3.51 5.84 -14.30
N ASN A 243 3.17 5.50 -13.05
CA ASN A 243 1.81 5.21 -12.60
C ASN A 243 1.17 6.47 -12.00
N THR A 244 -0.09 6.43 -11.55
CA THR A 244 -0.67 7.55 -10.75
C THR A 244 -0.06 7.59 -9.36
N GLY A 245 -0.03 6.43 -8.71
CA GLY A 245 0.72 6.16 -7.50
C GLY A 245 1.64 4.96 -7.70
N GLY A 246 2.82 4.98 -7.08
CA GLY A 246 3.78 3.89 -7.24
C GLY A 246 3.37 2.63 -6.49
N PHE A 247 3.53 2.64 -5.18
CA PHE A 247 3.31 1.50 -4.29
C PHE A 247 2.31 1.85 -3.18
N LEU A 248 1.35 0.97 -2.91
CA LEU A 248 0.40 1.10 -1.80
C LEU A 248 0.44 -0.17 -0.93
N ALA A 249 0.72 -0.02 0.36
CA ALA A 249 0.50 -1.08 1.34
C ALA A 249 -0.57 -0.63 2.33
N TYR A 250 -1.55 -1.51 2.61
CA TYR A 250 -2.68 -1.14 3.44
C TYR A 250 -3.50 -2.30 3.99
N ASP A 251 -4.27 -2.01 5.05
CA ASP A 251 -5.39 -2.85 5.47
C ASP A 251 -6.72 -2.15 5.15
N LEU A 252 -7.65 -2.89 4.56
CA LEU A 252 -9.05 -2.47 4.48
C LEU A 252 -9.79 -2.79 5.77
N ASN A 253 -10.81 -1.97 6.00
CA ASN A 253 -11.78 -2.24 7.05
C ASN A 253 -12.47 -3.61 6.85
N LYS A 254 -12.86 -4.25 7.95
CA LYS A 254 -13.65 -5.51 7.97
C LYS A 254 -12.96 -6.77 7.42
N ASN A 255 -11.67 -6.72 7.07
CA ASN A 255 -10.89 -7.92 6.82
C ASN A 255 -10.42 -8.59 8.12
N THR A 256 -10.28 -9.91 8.11
CA THR A 256 -9.76 -10.69 9.25
C THR A 256 -8.26 -10.83 9.23
N ILE A 257 -7.64 -10.73 8.04
CA ILE A 257 -6.18 -10.73 7.91
C ILE A 257 -5.70 -9.30 8.08
N VAL A 258 -4.73 -9.14 8.98
CA VAL A 258 -4.22 -7.82 9.33
C VAL A 258 -2.73 -7.79 9.06
N SER A 259 -2.31 -6.78 8.28
CA SER A 259 -0.97 -6.73 7.73
C SER A 259 0.10 -6.65 8.80
N ARG A 260 1.18 -7.39 8.58
CA ARG A 260 2.41 -7.34 9.37
C ARG A 260 3.57 -7.93 8.57
N ASN A 261 4.80 -7.57 8.94
CA ASN A 261 6.03 -8.07 8.31
C ASN A 261 6.12 -7.75 6.81
N ILE A 262 5.91 -6.48 6.47
CA ILE A 262 6.02 -6.00 5.08
C ILE A 262 7.43 -5.43 4.88
N LYS A 263 8.21 -6.02 3.98
CA LYS A 263 9.53 -5.51 3.59
C LYS A 263 9.46 -5.00 2.16
N VAL A 264 9.89 -3.76 1.95
CA VAL A 264 9.92 -3.12 0.63
C VAL A 264 11.33 -2.62 0.40
N HIS A 265 12.10 -3.29 -0.46
CA HIS A 265 13.49 -2.96 -0.60
C HIS A 265 14.11 -3.14 -1.99
N ASN A 266 15.18 -2.39 -2.26
CA ASN A 266 15.88 -2.44 -3.55
C ASN A 266 14.96 -2.17 -4.77
N ASN A 267 13.83 -1.49 -4.58
CA ASN A 267 12.93 -1.12 -5.67
C ASN A 267 13.34 0.24 -6.26
N THR A 268 12.95 0.48 -7.51
CA THR A 268 13.01 1.80 -8.15
C THR A 268 11.60 2.33 -8.32
N ILE A 269 11.22 3.35 -7.54
CA ILE A 269 9.87 3.91 -7.46
C ILE A 269 9.92 5.38 -7.88
N ILE A 270 9.75 5.64 -9.19
CA ILE A 270 10.08 6.95 -9.77
C ILE A 270 9.02 7.46 -10.74
N ASN A 271 8.89 8.79 -10.82
CA ASN A 271 8.06 9.46 -11.83
C ASN A 271 6.61 8.97 -11.88
N ASN A 272 6.01 8.61 -10.75
CA ASN A 272 4.62 8.14 -10.71
C ASN A 272 3.65 9.32 -10.82
N ASN A 273 3.61 9.94 -12.01
CA ASN A 273 2.88 11.17 -12.31
C ASN A 273 1.77 10.97 -13.36
N PHE A 274 1.39 9.73 -13.66
CA PHE A 274 0.33 9.46 -14.63
C PHE A 274 -1.01 9.99 -14.11
N PRO A 275 -1.90 10.52 -14.98
CA PRO A 275 -3.21 10.98 -14.53
C PRO A 275 -4.03 9.85 -13.89
N ASN A 276 -4.69 10.13 -12.75
CA ASN A 276 -5.60 9.17 -12.15
C ASN A 276 -6.82 8.91 -13.05
N PHE A 277 -7.04 7.65 -13.42
CA PHE A 277 -8.18 7.21 -14.24
C PHE A 277 -9.06 6.17 -13.54
N SER A 278 -8.89 5.98 -12.23
CA SER A 278 -9.76 5.10 -11.45
C SER A 278 -11.15 5.70 -11.30
N SER A 279 -12.15 4.83 -11.32
CA SER A 279 -13.55 5.19 -11.09
C SER A 279 -14.09 4.75 -9.72
N ALA A 280 -13.33 3.95 -8.96
CA ALA A 280 -13.79 3.30 -7.73
C ALA A 280 -12.64 2.99 -6.76
N GLY A 281 -12.98 2.48 -5.57
CA GLY A 281 -12.01 2.08 -4.56
C GLY A 281 -11.28 3.27 -3.92
N ILE A 282 -10.34 2.94 -3.03
CA ILE A 282 -9.51 3.95 -2.34
C ILE A 282 -8.54 4.63 -3.31
N VAL A 283 -8.06 3.92 -4.34
CA VAL A 283 -7.09 4.48 -5.29
C VAL A 283 -7.63 5.66 -6.10
N LYS A 284 -8.95 5.80 -6.20
CA LYS A 284 -9.59 6.98 -6.80
C LYS A 284 -9.24 8.27 -6.04
N THR A 285 -9.00 8.17 -4.74
CA THR A 285 -8.68 9.31 -3.87
C THR A 285 -7.21 9.69 -3.88
N VAL A 286 -6.35 8.86 -4.49
CA VAL A 286 -4.90 9.07 -4.53
C VAL A 286 -4.53 10.20 -5.50
N PRO A 287 -3.88 11.28 -5.03
CA PRO A 287 -3.31 12.30 -5.89
C PRO A 287 -2.26 11.71 -6.83
N SER A 288 -2.31 12.12 -8.10
CA SER A 288 -1.27 11.78 -9.07
C SER A 288 0.07 12.34 -8.59
N GLY A 289 1.18 11.64 -8.81
CA GLY A 289 2.47 12.10 -8.32
C GLY A 289 2.84 11.53 -6.96
N THR A 290 2.26 10.42 -6.53
CA THR A 290 2.54 9.82 -5.21
C THR A 290 3.45 8.59 -5.35
N GLY A 291 4.58 8.56 -4.65
CA GLY A 291 5.55 7.46 -4.72
C GLY A 291 5.09 6.20 -3.97
N ILE A 292 5.16 6.25 -2.64
CA ILE A 292 4.80 5.17 -1.72
C ILE A 292 3.67 5.66 -0.83
N ILE A 293 2.66 4.83 -0.60
CA ILE A 293 1.55 5.07 0.32
C ILE A 293 1.51 3.93 1.33
N LEU A 294 1.57 4.29 2.60
CA LEU A 294 1.43 3.40 3.74
C LEU A 294 0.19 3.85 4.51
N THR A 295 -0.89 3.07 4.48
CA THR A 295 -2.08 3.40 5.27
C THR A 295 -2.63 2.24 6.07
N SER A 296 -3.12 2.48 7.29
CA SER A 296 -3.72 1.44 8.14
C SER A 296 -2.87 0.18 8.29
N LEU A 297 -1.56 0.31 8.44
CA LEU A 297 -0.67 -0.85 8.42
C LEU A 297 0.35 -0.83 9.55
N ARG A 298 0.93 -2.00 9.84
CA ARG A 298 1.98 -2.11 10.84
C ARG A 298 3.12 -3.02 10.44
N GLU A 299 4.24 -2.82 11.13
CA GLU A 299 5.45 -3.63 11.00
C GLU A 299 5.98 -3.66 9.55
N ALA A 300 6.12 -2.47 8.97
CA ALA A 300 6.66 -2.29 7.63
C ALA A 300 8.06 -1.69 7.65
N GLU A 301 8.93 -2.19 6.77
CA GLU A 301 10.32 -1.77 6.64
C GLU A 301 10.60 -1.42 5.17
N ILE A 302 10.90 -0.16 4.91
CA ILE A 302 11.10 0.44 3.59
C ILE A 302 12.57 0.84 3.48
N PHE A 303 13.37 0.09 2.71
CA PHE A 303 14.82 0.32 2.70
C PHE A 303 15.55 0.05 1.39
N ASN A 304 16.69 0.70 1.18
CA ASN A 304 17.49 0.55 -0.05
C ASN A 304 16.73 0.83 -1.36
N ASN A 305 15.60 1.54 -1.31
CA ASN A 305 14.86 1.90 -2.52
C ASN A 305 15.43 3.17 -3.13
N LYS A 306 15.24 3.32 -4.45
CA LYS A 306 15.46 4.58 -5.18
C LYS A 306 14.11 5.24 -5.40
N ILE A 307 13.91 6.43 -4.85
CA ILE A 307 12.62 7.11 -4.84
C ILE A 307 12.81 8.55 -5.33
N GLY A 308 11.98 9.02 -6.27
CA GLY A 308 12.04 10.41 -6.71
C GLY A 308 11.24 10.73 -7.96
N GLY A 309 11.19 12.02 -8.31
CA GLY A 309 10.44 12.51 -9.46
C GLY A 309 8.91 12.43 -9.30
N ASN A 310 8.40 12.21 -8.09
CA ASN A 310 6.97 12.09 -7.82
C ASN A 310 6.40 13.48 -7.49
N HIS A 311 5.54 14.03 -8.37
CA HIS A 311 5.15 15.45 -8.30
C HIS A 311 4.46 15.85 -6.99
N SER A 312 3.66 14.95 -6.39
CA SER A 312 3.04 15.16 -5.08
C SER A 312 4.01 14.86 -3.95
N VAL A 313 4.32 13.60 -3.66
CA VAL A 313 5.11 13.20 -2.50
C VAL A 313 5.81 11.87 -2.74
N ASP A 314 6.98 11.67 -2.14
CA ASP A 314 7.72 10.41 -2.27
C ASP A 314 7.15 9.31 -1.37
N ILE A 315 6.82 9.62 -0.11
CA ILE A 315 6.22 8.65 0.84
C ILE A 315 5.10 9.34 1.62
N ALA A 316 3.90 8.77 1.63
CA ALA A 316 2.78 9.18 2.47
C ALA A 316 2.47 8.11 3.51
N ILE A 317 2.32 8.51 4.77
CA ILE A 317 2.02 7.66 5.93
C ILE A 317 0.71 8.16 6.54
N MET A 318 -0.33 7.32 6.50
CA MET A 318 -1.69 7.75 6.85
C MET A 318 -2.42 6.72 7.71
N ASN A 319 -3.35 7.17 8.53
CA ASN A 319 -4.30 6.31 9.22
C ASN A 319 -5.53 6.09 8.33
N GLY A 320 -6.19 4.94 8.49
CA GLY A 320 -7.42 4.60 7.75
C GLY A 320 -8.60 5.51 8.04
N LEU A 321 -8.59 6.17 9.21
CA LEU A 321 -9.55 7.21 9.55
C LEU A 321 -9.45 8.42 8.64
N VAL A 322 -8.28 8.64 8.05
CA VAL A 322 -7.98 9.74 7.14
C VAL A 322 -8.14 9.30 5.69
N SER A 323 -7.57 8.14 5.32
CA SER A 323 -7.48 7.73 3.92
C SER A 323 -8.72 7.01 3.39
N GLU A 324 -9.55 6.43 4.26
CA GLU A 324 -10.69 5.60 3.84
C GLU A 324 -12.01 6.02 4.49
N THR A 325 -12.13 5.88 5.83
CA THR A 325 -13.38 6.21 6.52
C THR A 325 -13.14 6.70 7.95
N PRO A 326 -13.68 7.87 8.34
CA PRO A 326 -13.51 8.44 9.69
C PRO A 326 -14.42 7.77 10.74
N ASP A 327 -14.98 6.60 10.44
CA ASP A 327 -15.84 5.84 11.34
C ASP A 327 -15.04 4.77 12.09
N PHE A 328 -14.72 5.03 13.36
CA PHE A 328 -14.06 4.05 14.23
C PHE A 328 -14.78 2.70 14.29
N SER A 329 -16.11 2.67 14.19
CA SER A 329 -16.88 1.42 14.25
C SER A 329 -16.70 0.55 13.01
N ALA A 330 -16.28 1.15 11.89
CA ALA A 330 -15.92 0.42 10.68
C ALA A 330 -14.61 -0.37 10.84
N TRP A 331 -13.78 -0.02 11.83
CA TRP A 331 -12.44 -0.57 12.02
C TRP A 331 -12.35 -1.52 13.23
N PRO A 332 -12.70 -2.81 13.07
CA PRO A 332 -12.52 -3.78 14.14
C PRO A 332 -11.04 -3.88 14.54
N MET A 333 -10.78 -4.19 15.81
CA MET A 333 -9.44 -4.40 16.38
C MET A 333 -8.48 -3.19 16.31
N ASN A 334 -8.99 -1.98 16.02
CA ASN A 334 -8.18 -0.77 15.81
C ASN A 334 -7.21 -0.87 14.62
N ASN A 335 -7.57 -1.64 13.58
CA ASN A 335 -6.74 -1.80 12.38
C ASN A 335 -6.67 -0.55 11.49
N TRP A 336 -7.28 0.57 11.89
CA TRP A 336 -7.12 1.87 11.23
C TRP A 336 -5.75 2.49 11.44
N ARG A 337 -5.00 2.01 12.43
CA ARG A 337 -3.73 2.62 12.85
C ARG A 337 -2.62 2.33 11.86
N VAL A 338 -1.77 3.33 11.63
CA VAL A 338 -0.44 3.13 11.05
C VAL A 338 0.62 3.22 12.14
N HIS A 339 1.42 2.16 12.34
CA HIS A 339 2.47 2.17 13.36
C HIS A 339 3.61 1.16 13.12
N ASN A 340 4.74 1.32 13.80
CA ASN A 340 5.93 0.47 13.65
C ASN A 340 6.44 0.48 12.21
N ILE A 341 6.63 1.69 11.66
CA ILE A 341 7.06 1.92 10.29
C ILE A 341 8.53 2.31 10.31
N TYR A 342 9.36 1.62 9.55
CA TYR A 342 10.79 1.84 9.49
C TYR A 342 11.19 2.23 8.07
N ILE A 343 11.69 3.44 7.87
CA ILE A 343 12.13 3.94 6.55
C ILE A 343 13.62 4.23 6.66
N HIS A 344 14.47 3.42 6.05
CA HIS A 344 15.92 3.62 6.20
C HIS A 344 16.73 3.29 4.96
N ASP A 345 17.93 3.86 4.85
CA ASP A 345 18.88 3.50 3.79
C ASP A 345 18.34 3.70 2.35
N ASN A 346 17.30 4.51 2.15
CA ASN A 346 16.77 4.83 0.82
C ASN A 346 17.58 5.96 0.16
N GLU A 347 17.59 5.96 -1.17
CA GLU A 347 18.18 7.00 -2.02
C GLU A 347 17.06 7.87 -2.60
N PHE A 348 16.92 9.10 -2.09
CA PHE A 348 16.02 10.10 -2.65
C PHE A 348 16.72 10.83 -3.82
N LEU A 349 16.12 10.75 -5.02
CA LEU A 349 16.71 11.22 -6.27
C LEU A 349 16.42 12.71 -6.56
N GLY A 350 15.50 13.32 -5.83
CA GLY A 350 15.01 14.69 -6.08
C GLY A 350 13.93 14.75 -7.16
N GLY A 351 13.49 15.96 -7.51
CA GLY A 351 12.42 16.19 -8.49
C GLY A 351 11.01 15.87 -7.99
N SER A 352 10.85 15.62 -6.69
CA SER A 352 9.56 15.35 -6.06
C SER A 352 9.00 16.59 -5.35
N GLY A 353 7.72 16.55 -5.00
CA GLY A 353 7.06 17.63 -4.25
C GLY A 353 6.92 18.93 -5.04
N THR A 354 6.94 18.86 -6.37
CA THR A 354 6.91 20.03 -7.25
C THR A 354 5.49 20.56 -7.48
N ALA A 355 4.48 19.69 -7.46
CA ALA A 355 3.09 20.05 -7.71
C ALA A 355 2.15 18.91 -7.26
N VAL A 356 1.35 19.17 -6.22
CA VAL A 356 0.36 18.20 -5.73
C VAL A 356 -0.66 17.89 -6.83
N ASP A 357 -0.94 16.61 -7.04
CA ASP A 357 -1.82 16.09 -8.10
C ASP A 357 -1.45 16.61 -9.50
N ASN A 358 -0.15 16.66 -9.81
CA ASN A 358 0.39 17.27 -11.03
C ASN A 358 -0.01 18.74 -11.23
N GLY A 359 -0.36 19.46 -10.15
CA GLY A 359 -0.87 20.83 -10.18
C GLY A 359 -2.34 20.96 -10.58
N ASN A 360 -3.08 19.84 -10.64
CA ASN A 360 -4.50 19.80 -11.02
C ASN A 360 -5.32 19.10 -9.93
N THR A 361 -5.33 19.67 -8.73
CA THR A 361 -6.08 19.13 -7.59
C THR A 361 -7.57 18.97 -7.89
N ASP A 362 -8.18 17.90 -7.38
CA ASP A 362 -9.59 17.56 -7.57
C ASP A 362 -10.28 17.44 -6.21
N GLU A 363 -10.99 18.49 -5.79
CA GLU A 363 -11.70 18.54 -4.51
C GLU A 363 -12.75 17.43 -4.36
N LYS A 364 -13.41 17.07 -5.47
CA LYS A 364 -14.50 16.10 -5.45
C LYS A 364 -13.98 14.68 -5.26
N ASN A 365 -12.91 14.31 -5.95
CA ASN A 365 -12.43 12.93 -5.95
C ASN A 365 -11.21 12.74 -5.05
N ARG A 366 -10.40 13.78 -4.81
CA ARG A 366 -9.10 13.73 -4.10
C ARG A 366 -8.96 14.88 -3.09
N PRO A 367 -9.90 15.04 -2.14
CA PRO A 367 -9.92 16.16 -1.19
C PRO A 367 -8.66 16.24 -0.31
N LEU A 368 -8.05 15.09 0.00
CA LEU A 368 -6.80 15.06 0.75
C LEU A 368 -5.63 15.69 -0.03
N GLY A 369 -5.60 15.52 -1.36
CA GLY A 369 -4.64 16.22 -2.22
C GLY A 369 -4.82 17.73 -2.15
N VAL A 370 -6.07 18.22 -2.14
CA VAL A 370 -6.36 19.65 -1.94
C VAL A 370 -5.84 20.14 -0.60
N LEU A 371 -6.08 19.40 0.49
CA LEU A 371 -5.59 19.78 1.82
C LEU A 371 -4.06 19.87 1.84
N VAL A 372 -3.36 18.89 1.28
CA VAL A 372 -1.89 18.89 1.21
C VAL A 372 -1.38 20.07 0.40
N ASP A 373 -2.02 20.39 -0.73
CA ASP A 373 -1.69 21.56 -1.55
C ASP A 373 -1.89 22.87 -0.79
N MET A 374 -3.01 23.02 -0.07
CA MET A 374 -3.28 24.19 0.78
C MET A 374 -2.26 24.36 1.90
N VAL A 375 -1.86 23.26 2.56
CA VAL A 375 -0.80 23.27 3.58
C VAL A 375 0.54 23.68 2.97
N HIS A 376 0.88 23.15 1.79
CA HIS A 376 2.11 23.49 1.07
C HIS A 376 2.16 24.97 0.66
N GLU A 377 1.06 25.50 0.13
CA GLU A 377 0.92 26.91 -0.22
C GLU A 377 1.11 27.82 1.01
N ALA A 378 0.44 27.49 2.12
CA ALA A 378 0.49 28.27 3.34
C ALA A 378 1.89 28.23 3.99
N TYR A 379 2.57 27.07 3.96
CA TYR A 379 3.95 26.94 4.41
C TYR A 379 4.91 27.81 3.59
N ASN A 380 4.76 27.81 2.26
CA ASN A 380 5.57 28.66 1.38
C ASN A 380 5.32 30.16 1.60
N LYS A 381 4.08 30.59 1.83
CA LYS A 381 3.77 31.98 2.23
C LYS A 381 4.43 32.35 3.55
N TYR A 382 4.41 31.42 4.50
CA TYR A 382 5.09 31.61 5.76
C TYR A 382 6.62 31.78 5.55
N LEU A 383 7.27 30.93 4.75
CA LEU A 383 8.70 31.08 4.41
C LEU A 383 9.01 32.43 3.77
N GLU A 384 8.19 32.88 2.83
CA GLU A 384 8.32 34.20 2.20
C GLU A 384 8.26 35.34 3.24
N SER A 385 7.33 35.26 4.21
CA SER A 385 7.24 36.24 5.31
C SER A 385 8.51 36.33 6.15
N GLN A 386 9.27 35.23 6.21
CA GLN A 386 10.55 35.12 6.91
C GLN A 386 11.76 35.42 6.00
N ASN A 387 11.54 35.94 4.78
CA ASN A 387 12.57 36.13 3.75
C ASN A 387 13.35 34.86 3.39
N LYS A 388 12.69 33.70 3.45
CA LYS A 388 13.25 32.41 3.02
C LYS A 388 12.73 32.04 1.63
N PRO A 389 13.50 31.28 0.83
CA PRO A 389 13.05 30.81 -0.48
C PRO A 389 11.90 29.81 -0.33
N LYS A 390 11.08 29.68 -1.37
CA LYS A 390 10.09 28.60 -1.46
C LYS A 390 10.78 27.25 -1.52
N GLU A 391 10.09 26.25 -0.98
CA GLU A 391 10.52 24.87 -0.95
C GLU A 391 9.47 23.97 -1.63
N ASN A 392 9.95 22.88 -2.22
CA ASN A 392 9.08 21.79 -2.65
C ASN A 392 8.38 21.16 -1.43
N LEU A 393 7.29 20.43 -1.67
CA LEU A 393 6.67 19.63 -0.62
C LEU A 393 7.70 18.65 -0.05
N ALA A 394 7.62 18.41 1.27
CA ALA A 394 8.49 17.47 1.95
C ALA A 394 8.44 16.08 1.31
N ASN A 395 9.56 15.35 1.34
CA ASN A 395 9.64 14.02 0.74
C ASN A 395 8.71 13.02 1.43
N ILE A 396 8.55 13.14 2.74
CA ILE A 396 7.72 12.26 3.55
C ILE A 396 6.56 13.08 4.12
N LEU A 397 5.33 12.59 3.92
CA LEU A 397 4.12 13.15 4.50
C LEU A 397 3.60 12.19 5.58
N TYR A 398 3.29 12.71 6.75
CA TYR A 398 2.66 11.99 7.83
C TYR A 398 1.40 12.74 8.28
N ASP A 399 0.31 12.00 8.49
CA ASP A 399 -0.98 12.59 8.84
C ASP A 399 -1.03 13.18 10.28
N GLY A 400 -0.11 12.78 11.15
CA GLY A 400 -0.02 13.26 12.52
C GLY A 400 -1.12 12.74 13.44
N VAL A 401 -1.89 11.72 13.04
CA VAL A 401 -2.97 11.16 13.87
C VAL A 401 -2.38 10.13 14.85
N ASP A 402 -2.31 10.52 16.12
CA ASP A 402 -1.79 9.69 17.21
C ASP A 402 -2.90 8.93 17.96
N THR A 403 -2.57 7.74 18.43
CA THR A 403 -3.36 6.88 19.34
C THR A 403 -3.91 7.52 20.60
N GLY A 404 -3.25 8.55 21.13
CA GLY A 404 -3.75 9.33 22.27
C GLY A 404 -5.13 9.96 22.03
N PHE A 405 -5.52 10.09 20.76
CA PHE A 405 -6.80 10.65 20.33
C PHE A 405 -8.03 9.87 20.86
N THR A 406 -7.89 8.57 21.13
CA THR A 406 -9.00 7.76 21.70
C THR A 406 -9.30 8.04 23.18
N ILE A 407 -8.36 8.64 23.93
CA ILE A 407 -8.58 9.02 25.33
C ILE A 407 -9.06 10.47 25.44
N LEU A 408 -8.76 11.32 24.45
CA LEU A 408 -8.99 12.76 24.52
C LEU A 408 -10.39 13.23 24.08
N MET A 409 -11.25 12.35 23.57
CA MET A 409 -12.69 12.66 23.48
C MET A 409 -13.37 12.70 24.87
N MET A 410 -12.66 12.34 25.95
CA MET A 410 -13.13 12.49 27.33
C MET A 410 -12.37 13.54 28.18
N THR A 411 -11.28 14.12 27.69
CA THR A 411 -10.48 15.10 28.47
C THR A 411 -9.94 16.24 27.60
N THR A 412 -10.84 17.15 27.22
CA THR A 412 -10.49 18.48 26.71
C THR A 412 -9.79 19.30 27.80
N TRP A 413 -8.50 19.08 28.07
CA TRP A 413 -7.66 20.09 28.78
C TRP A 413 -6.15 19.84 28.90
N PHE A 414 -5.60 18.72 28.47
CA PHE A 414 -4.15 18.51 28.52
C PHE A 414 -3.61 18.39 27.09
N GLY A 415 -2.78 19.36 26.70
CA GLY A 415 -2.21 19.45 25.36
C GLY A 415 -1.60 18.13 24.88
N ASN A 416 -1.81 17.82 23.61
CA ASN A 416 -1.09 16.75 22.94
C ASN A 416 0.40 17.08 22.97
N ASN A 417 1.17 16.37 23.80
CA ASN A 417 2.61 16.40 23.68
C ASN A 417 2.99 15.67 22.39
N PRO A 418 3.78 16.27 21.48
CA PRO A 418 4.29 15.59 20.30
C PRO A 418 5.15 14.41 20.77
N GLY A 419 4.72 13.20 20.43
CA GLY A 419 5.42 11.95 20.76
C GLY A 419 5.30 10.98 19.60
N ASN A 420 6.32 10.15 19.39
CA ASN A 420 6.33 9.13 18.34
C ASN A 420 5.59 7.87 18.80
N HIS A 421 4.34 7.98 19.24
CA HIS A 421 3.58 6.84 19.78
C HIS A 421 3.19 5.82 18.70
N ASN A 422 3.22 6.21 17.44
CA ASN A 422 3.06 5.31 16.30
C ASN A 422 4.39 4.67 15.85
N GLU A 423 5.51 4.91 16.55
CA GLU A 423 6.79 4.25 16.27
C GLU A 423 7.22 4.37 14.80
N ILE A 424 7.08 5.57 14.22
CA ILE A 424 7.57 5.91 12.89
C ILE A 424 9.05 6.24 12.99
N CYS A 425 9.91 5.41 12.41
CA CYS A 425 11.36 5.50 12.47
C CYS A 425 11.94 5.78 11.09
N ILE A 426 12.78 6.80 10.99
CA ILE A 426 13.36 7.21 9.72
C ILE A 426 14.86 7.40 9.92
N LYS A 427 15.70 6.58 9.27
CA LYS A 427 17.13 6.48 9.59
C LYS A 427 18.00 6.34 8.36
N ASN A 428 19.17 6.99 8.34
CA ASN A 428 20.19 6.77 7.31
C ASN A 428 19.69 6.85 5.84
N ASN A 429 18.66 7.64 5.55
CA ASN A 429 18.19 7.89 4.17
C ASN A 429 19.09 8.92 3.47
N THR A 430 20.41 8.72 3.58
CA THR A 430 21.47 9.63 3.17
C THR A 430 22.24 9.12 1.96
N LYS A 431 21.83 7.98 1.39
CA LYS A 431 22.49 7.39 0.22
C LYS A 431 22.43 8.28 -1.02
N GLY A 432 21.42 9.16 -1.07
CA GLY A 432 21.25 10.17 -2.12
C GLY A 432 21.88 11.50 -1.76
N LYS A 433 21.90 12.43 -2.73
CA LYS A 433 22.29 13.83 -2.48
C LYS A 433 21.21 14.63 -1.74
N ILE A 434 19.97 14.14 -1.79
CA ILE A 434 18.82 14.75 -1.13
C ILE A 434 18.67 14.09 0.22
N LEU A 435 18.66 14.92 1.27
CA LEU A 435 18.30 14.48 2.61
C LEU A 435 16.79 14.70 2.76
N PRO A 436 15.99 13.64 3.02
CA PRO A 436 14.53 13.77 3.03
C PRO A 436 14.05 14.57 4.23
N THR A 437 13.06 15.44 4.00
CA THR A 437 12.30 16.12 5.05
C THR A 437 10.96 15.42 5.29
N LEU A 438 10.40 15.60 6.49
CA LEU A 438 9.08 15.08 6.86
C LEU A 438 8.12 16.22 7.16
N LEU A 439 6.95 16.23 6.53
CA LEU A 439 5.82 17.08 6.90
C LEU A 439 4.86 16.27 7.78
N ASP A 440 4.74 16.67 9.04
CA ASP A 440 3.70 16.19 9.96
C ASP A 440 2.52 17.16 9.88
N LEU A 441 1.42 16.71 9.28
CA LEU A 441 0.22 17.51 9.14
C LEU A 441 -0.36 17.89 10.51
N ASN A 442 -0.23 17.01 11.51
CA ASN A 442 -0.98 17.10 12.76
C ASN A 442 -2.47 17.38 12.48
N LEU A 443 -3.09 16.49 11.68
CA LEU A 443 -4.48 16.63 11.27
C LEU A 443 -5.45 16.90 12.44
N PRO A 444 -5.29 16.29 13.64
CA PRO A 444 -6.12 16.65 14.79
C PRO A 444 -6.10 18.14 15.14
N ALA A 445 -4.93 18.80 15.09
CA ALA A 445 -4.83 20.23 15.36
C ALA A 445 -5.40 21.07 14.20
N LEU A 446 -5.19 20.65 12.95
CA LEU A 446 -5.79 21.30 11.78
C LEU A 446 -7.33 21.25 11.82
N LEU A 447 -7.90 20.14 12.27
CA LEU A 447 -9.34 19.91 12.31
C LEU A 447 -10.01 20.37 13.62
N ALA A 448 -9.26 20.53 14.73
CA ALA A 448 -9.80 21.06 15.98
C ALA A 448 -10.25 22.53 15.87
N ASN A 449 -9.76 23.26 14.85
CA ASN A 449 -10.07 24.65 14.62
C ASN A 449 -11.30 24.89 13.70
N ALA A 450 -11.79 23.87 12.98
CA ALA A 450 -13.04 23.90 12.18
C ALA A 450 -13.41 22.50 11.63
N GLU A 451 -14.72 22.22 11.43
CA GLU A 451 -15.20 20.98 10.78
C GLU A 451 -14.66 20.80 9.35
N GLU A 452 -14.32 21.91 8.68
CA GLU A 452 -13.57 21.96 7.42
C GLU A 452 -12.43 23.00 7.54
N PRO A 453 -11.16 22.65 7.30
CA PRO A 453 -10.05 23.58 7.46
C PRO A 453 -10.08 24.67 6.38
N THR A 454 -10.20 25.94 6.78
CA THR A 454 -10.14 27.08 5.87
C THR A 454 -8.69 27.47 5.57
N LYS A 455 -8.46 28.28 4.53
CA LYS A 455 -7.11 28.81 4.25
C LYS A 455 -6.53 29.58 5.44
N GLU A 456 -7.38 30.30 6.18
CA GLU A 456 -6.99 31.04 7.38
C GLU A 456 -6.65 30.12 8.55
N SER A 457 -7.43 29.05 8.79
CA SER A 457 -7.14 28.11 9.88
C SER A 457 -5.86 27.31 9.62
N ILE A 458 -5.60 26.93 8.37
CA ILE A 458 -4.34 26.28 7.96
C ILE A 458 -3.16 27.24 8.14
N ALA A 459 -3.27 28.48 7.67
CA ALA A 459 -2.22 29.48 7.86
C ALA A 459 -1.91 29.70 9.36
N SER A 460 -2.94 29.81 10.19
CA SER A 460 -2.78 29.92 11.64
C SER A 460 -2.10 28.70 12.25
N ALA A 461 -2.46 27.48 11.85
CA ALA A 461 -1.83 26.26 12.36
C ALA A 461 -0.33 26.19 12.00
N ILE A 462 0.05 26.67 10.82
CA ILE A 462 1.46 26.78 10.41
C ILE A 462 2.19 27.84 11.23
N GLU A 463 1.60 29.03 11.42
CA GLU A 463 2.19 30.10 12.22
C GLU A 463 2.38 29.71 13.70
N LEU A 464 1.43 28.96 14.26
CA LEU A 464 1.49 28.42 15.62
C LEU A 464 2.44 27.22 15.76
N GLY A 465 2.89 26.65 14.64
CA GLY A 465 3.75 25.47 14.62
C GLY A 465 3.03 24.18 15.03
N ASP A 466 1.72 24.09 14.77
CA ASP A 466 0.93 22.88 14.97
C ASP A 466 1.23 21.86 13.87
N THR A 467 1.31 22.30 12.62
CA THR A 467 1.83 21.55 11.46
C THR A 467 3.33 21.81 11.32
N ARG A 468 4.15 20.77 11.13
CA ARG A 468 5.61 20.89 11.23
C ARG A 468 6.35 20.22 10.09
N VAL A 469 7.37 20.91 9.58
CA VAL A 469 8.39 20.30 8.71
C VAL A 469 9.61 19.97 9.54
N TYR A 470 10.07 18.73 9.41
CA TYR A 470 11.23 18.23 10.11
C TYR A 470 12.39 18.03 9.14
N LEU A 471 13.56 18.50 9.57
CA LEU A 471 14.79 18.41 8.82
C LEU A 471 15.66 17.23 9.32
N PRO A 472 16.43 16.60 8.42
CA PRO A 472 17.39 15.56 8.78
C PRO A 472 18.55 16.14 9.61
N ASN A 473 18.94 15.46 10.70
CA ASN A 473 20.09 15.77 11.57
C ASN A 473 20.16 17.19 12.16
N SER A 474 19.23 17.53 13.04
CA SER A 474 19.49 18.49 14.13
C SER A 474 19.42 17.76 15.49
N ASP A 475 19.87 18.38 16.58
CA ASP A 475 20.24 17.69 17.84
C ASP A 475 19.09 17.18 18.76
N SER A 476 17.84 17.03 18.29
CA SER A 476 16.70 16.65 19.16
C SER A 476 15.63 15.79 18.47
N PRO A 477 15.59 14.47 18.68
CA PRO A 477 14.74 13.57 17.91
C PRO A 477 13.22 13.79 18.05
N TYR A 478 12.46 13.52 16.98
CA TYR A 478 11.02 13.29 17.01
C TYR A 478 10.79 11.99 17.78
N GLY A 479 10.21 12.11 18.97
CA GLY A 479 10.04 11.00 19.91
C GLY A 479 11.28 10.79 20.78
N GLY A 480 11.10 10.91 22.11
CA GLY A 480 12.13 10.77 23.13
C GLY A 480 12.75 9.36 23.27
N SER A 481 13.70 9.27 24.21
CA SER A 481 14.89 8.39 24.17
C SER A 481 14.75 6.88 24.57
N PRO A 482 15.80 6.07 24.32
CA PRO A 482 15.77 4.64 23.99
C PRO A 482 16.13 3.69 25.16
N SER A 483 15.20 3.36 26.04
CA SER A 483 15.49 2.37 27.10
C SER A 483 15.18 0.90 26.75
N LYS A 484 14.58 0.57 25.60
CA LYS A 484 14.27 -0.83 25.20
C LYS A 484 14.23 -1.08 23.68
N GLY A 485 15.39 -1.02 23.02
CA GLY A 485 15.59 -1.53 21.65
C GLY A 485 15.07 -0.62 20.53
N PHE A 486 15.88 -0.49 19.47
CA PHE A 486 15.72 0.41 18.32
C PHE A 486 16.06 1.88 18.61
N ASP A 487 17.23 2.28 18.10
CA ASP A 487 17.78 3.63 18.16
C ASP A 487 17.29 4.41 16.92
N CYS A 488 16.11 5.01 17.06
CA CYS A 488 15.50 5.92 16.11
C CYS A 488 16.25 7.26 16.15
N GLU A 489 17.04 7.58 15.12
CA GLU A 489 17.47 8.98 14.95
C GLU A 489 16.22 9.78 14.57
N GLY A 490 15.82 10.68 15.45
CA GLY A 490 14.65 11.48 15.23
C GLY A 490 14.96 12.76 14.47
N PHE A 491 14.06 13.03 13.56
CA PHE A 491 13.79 14.35 13.01
C PHE A 491 13.63 15.41 14.11
N VAL A 492 14.35 16.53 14.08
CA VAL A 492 14.02 17.62 15.02
C VAL A 492 12.87 18.43 14.51
N ALA A 493 11.92 18.69 15.41
CA ALA A 493 10.99 19.79 15.19
C ALA A 493 11.81 21.07 15.21
N THR A 494 12.20 21.56 14.04
CA THR A 494 12.40 23.01 13.91
C THR A 494 11.01 23.61 13.99
N GLY A 495 10.51 23.78 15.21
CA GLY A 495 9.55 24.84 15.45
C GLY A 495 10.15 26.11 14.84
N LEU A 496 9.31 26.89 14.20
CA LEU A 496 9.69 28.18 13.65
C LEU A 496 10.58 28.92 14.67
N PRO A 497 11.73 29.50 14.28
CA PRO A 497 12.67 30.08 15.22
C PRO A 497 12.04 31.31 15.87
N ILE A 498 11.31 31.12 16.97
CA ILE A 498 10.67 32.18 17.72
C ILE A 498 11.07 32.02 19.18
N SER A 499 12.06 32.80 19.59
CA SER A 499 12.25 33.13 21.00
C SER A 499 11.11 34.06 21.42
N PHE A 500 10.26 33.63 22.34
CA PHE A 500 9.26 34.50 22.95
C PHE A 500 9.95 35.55 23.84
N PRO A 501 9.55 36.83 23.80
CA PRO A 501 10.00 37.79 24.79
C PRO A 501 9.46 37.37 26.18
N GLU A 502 10.35 37.36 27.18
CA GLU A 502 9.92 37.29 28.58
C GLU A 502 9.09 38.54 28.93
N LYS A 503 8.04 38.30 29.72
CA LYS A 503 6.91 39.19 30.05
C LYS A 503 7.19 40.69 30.13
#